data_AF-A0A165XB02-F1
#
_entry.id   AF-A0A165XB02-F1
#
_cell.length_a   1.000
_cell.length_b   1.000
_cell.length_c   1.000
_cell.angle_alpha   90.00
_cell.angle_beta   90.00
_cell.angle_gamma   90.00
#
_symmetry.space_group_name_H-M   'P 1'
#
loop_
_entity.id
_entity.type
_entity.pdbx_description
1 polymer ?
#
loop_
_entity_poly.entity_id
_entity_poly.type
_entity_poly.pdbx_seq_one_letter_code
_entity_poly.pdbx_strand_id
1 'polypeptide(L)'
;MYSDGNPDEVYGATSLSAIVDDEDASLQVCNFSKKAVKIQKGKILGKASNPDTWFDERTDWTEEEYSEAERRAEAIKSMMEGLKSRRDVDEDFPEGKAAEGVPKTAETPPDDVKTSDLLKALDFSKDLTAEERTALEEVVLKNSKAFGLDGRLGTHESKVDVPLKPDSKPVSLPPFPVSLASRKVM
;
A
#
# COMPACT_ATOMS: atom_id res chain seq x y z
N MET A 1 -16.58 -7.38 -10.95
CA MET A 1 -16.40 -8.63 -10.18
C MET A 1 -17.49 -9.60 -10.58
N TYR A 2 -17.13 -10.83 -10.96
CA TYR A 2 -18.10 -11.88 -11.27
C TYR A 2 -18.16 -12.83 -10.07
N SER A 3 -19.35 -13.06 -9.51
CA SER A 3 -19.57 -14.04 -8.45
C SER A 3 -20.46 -15.13 -9.02
N ASP A 4 -19.94 -16.34 -9.12
CA ASP A 4 -20.59 -17.47 -9.81
C ASP A 4 -21.68 -18.15 -8.95
N GLY A 5 -22.45 -17.35 -8.20
CA GLY A 5 -23.46 -17.81 -7.23
C GLY A 5 -22.90 -18.39 -5.93
N ASN A 6 -21.61 -18.71 -5.87
CA ASN A 6 -20.91 -19.07 -4.63
C ASN A 6 -20.24 -17.82 -4.02
N PRO A 7 -20.72 -17.30 -2.87
CA PRO A 7 -20.19 -16.07 -2.28
C PRO A 7 -18.73 -16.19 -1.80
N ASP A 8 -18.22 -17.41 -1.65
CA ASP A 8 -16.84 -17.67 -1.22
C ASP A 8 -15.83 -17.72 -2.38
N GLU A 9 -16.28 -17.75 -3.64
CA GLU A 9 -15.42 -17.82 -4.83
C GLU A 9 -15.47 -16.50 -5.60
N VAL A 10 -14.74 -15.51 -5.09
CA VAL A 10 -14.62 -14.19 -5.72
C VAL A 10 -13.32 -14.12 -6.53
N TYR A 11 -13.45 -13.98 -7.85
CA TYR A 11 -12.33 -13.76 -8.76
C TYR A 11 -12.79 -12.87 -9.92
N GLY A 12 -11.87 -12.19 -10.57
CA GLY A 12 -12.21 -11.29 -11.67
C GLY A 12 -11.01 -10.60 -12.29
N ALA A 13 -11.23 -9.93 -13.41
CA ALA A 13 -10.21 -9.09 -14.03
C ALA A 13 -9.74 -8.00 -13.05
N THR A 14 -8.43 -7.77 -13.01
CA THR A 14 -7.79 -6.76 -12.16
C THR A 14 -8.11 -5.33 -12.59
N SER A 15 -8.42 -5.16 -13.86
CA SER A 15 -8.72 -3.88 -14.49
C SER A 15 -10.24 -3.72 -14.63
N LEU A 16 -10.76 -2.52 -14.30
CA LEU A 16 -12.17 -2.16 -14.51
C LEU A 16 -12.57 -2.25 -16.00
N SER A 17 -11.60 -2.03 -16.89
CA SER A 17 -11.69 -2.16 -18.34
C SER A 17 -10.34 -2.63 -18.87
N ALA A 18 -10.33 -3.72 -19.65
CA ALA A 18 -9.17 -4.22 -20.36
C ALA A 18 -9.47 -4.17 -21.86
N ILE A 19 -8.56 -3.58 -22.64
CA ILE A 19 -8.61 -3.64 -24.11
C ILE A 19 -7.88 -4.92 -24.50
N VAL A 20 -8.57 -5.78 -25.24
CA VAL A 20 -8.06 -7.08 -25.66
C VAL A 20 -7.90 -7.01 -27.17
N ASP A 21 -6.67 -7.25 -27.64
CA ASP A 21 -6.36 -7.31 -29.07
C ASP A 21 -6.57 -8.75 -29.59
N ASP A 22 -6.83 -8.90 -30.89
CA ASP A 22 -7.05 -10.22 -31.51
C ASP A 22 -5.75 -11.03 -31.60
N GLU A 23 -4.59 -10.36 -31.68
CA GLU A 23 -3.29 -11.03 -31.75
C GLU A 23 -2.81 -11.55 -30.39
N ASP A 24 -3.19 -10.89 -29.28
CA ASP A 24 -2.78 -11.25 -27.91
C ASP A 24 -3.96 -11.16 -26.92
N ALA A 25 -4.91 -12.08 -27.07
CA ALA A 25 -6.11 -12.15 -26.24
C ALA A 25 -5.88 -12.75 -24.84
N SER A 26 -4.99 -12.13 -24.06
CA SER A 26 -4.73 -12.53 -22.67
C SER A 26 -5.44 -11.59 -21.68
N LEU A 27 -6.14 -12.17 -20.71
CA LEU A 27 -6.83 -11.42 -19.65
C LEU A 27 -6.23 -11.77 -18.29
N GLN A 28 -5.72 -10.77 -17.59
CA GLN A 28 -5.23 -10.96 -16.23
C GLN A 28 -6.41 -11.14 -15.27
N VAL A 29 -6.44 -12.28 -14.58
CA VAL A 29 -7.48 -12.61 -13.59
C VAL A 29 -6.83 -12.73 -12.22
N CYS A 30 -7.38 -12.02 -11.25
CA CYS A 30 -7.00 -12.16 -9.85
C CYS A 30 -8.01 -13.01 -9.08
N ASN A 31 -7.46 -13.86 -8.21
CA ASN A 31 -8.22 -14.60 -7.23
C ASN A 31 -8.32 -13.76 -5.95
N PHE A 32 -9.53 -13.33 -5.61
CA PHE A 32 -9.82 -12.56 -4.38
C PHE A 32 -10.40 -13.44 -3.27
N SER A 33 -10.55 -14.74 -3.51
CA SER A 33 -11.05 -15.69 -2.53
C SER A 33 -9.96 -16.17 -1.57
N LYS A 34 -10.38 -16.75 -0.44
CA LYS A 34 -9.48 -17.36 0.55
C LYS A 34 -8.98 -18.75 0.14
N LYS A 35 -9.42 -19.28 -1.02
CA LYS A 35 -9.13 -20.64 -1.49
C LYS A 35 -8.58 -20.61 -2.92
N ALA A 36 -7.90 -21.66 -3.34
CA ALA A 36 -7.49 -21.76 -4.74
C ALA A 36 -8.72 -22.00 -5.64
N VAL A 37 -8.97 -21.10 -6.59
CA VAL A 37 -10.06 -21.23 -7.56
C VAL A 37 -9.55 -21.92 -8.83
N LYS A 38 -10.29 -22.93 -9.31
CA LYS A 38 -10.03 -23.59 -10.60
C LYS A 38 -11.01 -23.08 -11.65
N ILE A 39 -10.51 -22.43 -12.68
CA ILE A 39 -11.31 -21.97 -13.83
C ILE A 39 -11.28 -23.08 -14.91
N GLN A 40 -12.46 -23.61 -15.24
CA GLN A 40 -12.60 -24.64 -16.28
C GLN A 40 -12.62 -24.02 -17.68
N LYS A 41 -12.18 -24.78 -18.69
CA LYS A 41 -12.27 -24.36 -20.10
C LYS A 41 -13.73 -24.11 -20.48
N GLY A 42 -14.00 -22.98 -21.13
CA GLY A 42 -15.36 -22.57 -21.51
C GLY A 42 -16.14 -21.81 -20.43
N LYS A 43 -15.55 -21.61 -19.25
CA LYS A 43 -16.15 -20.79 -18.19
C LYS A 43 -16.10 -19.31 -18.57
N ILE A 44 -17.23 -18.61 -18.48
CA ILE A 44 -17.34 -17.18 -18.78
C ILE A 44 -16.71 -16.38 -17.64
N LEU A 45 -15.78 -15.47 -17.98
CA LEU A 45 -15.05 -14.64 -17.00
C LEU A 45 -15.54 -13.19 -16.95
N GLY A 46 -16.25 -12.74 -17.98
CA GLY A 46 -16.75 -11.39 -18.10
C GLY A 46 -17.53 -11.20 -19.39
N LYS A 47 -18.12 -10.02 -19.55
CA LYS A 47 -18.73 -9.57 -20.81
C LYS A 47 -17.75 -8.61 -21.48
N ALA A 48 -17.53 -8.78 -22.77
CA ALA A 48 -16.84 -7.80 -23.59
C ALA A 48 -17.86 -6.79 -24.14
N SER A 49 -17.46 -5.54 -24.25
CA SER A 49 -18.19 -4.50 -24.97
C SER A 49 -17.46 -4.20 -26.27
N ASN A 50 -18.20 -3.88 -27.35
CA ASN A 50 -17.57 -3.44 -28.59
C ASN A 50 -16.99 -2.03 -28.36
N PRO A 51 -15.65 -1.83 -28.48
CA PRO A 51 -15.02 -0.54 -28.24
C PRO A 51 -15.60 0.58 -29.11
N ASP A 52 -15.94 0.28 -30.38
CA ASP A 52 -16.48 1.26 -31.33
C ASP A 52 -17.83 1.83 -30.90
N THR A 53 -18.55 1.13 -30.03
CA THR A 53 -19.86 1.56 -29.51
C THR A 53 -19.83 1.96 -28.04
N TRP A 54 -18.69 1.76 -27.38
CA TRP A 54 -18.56 1.91 -25.93
C TRP A 54 -17.79 3.17 -25.53
N PHE A 55 -16.84 3.61 -26.36
CA PHE A 55 -16.15 4.88 -26.17
C PHE A 55 -16.94 6.01 -26.82
N ASP A 56 -16.92 7.20 -26.20
CA ASP A 56 -17.56 8.38 -26.76
C ASP A 56 -16.87 8.78 -28.08
N GLU A 57 -17.65 9.10 -29.11
CA GLU A 57 -17.12 9.60 -30.38
C GLU A 57 -16.98 11.12 -30.34
N ARG A 58 -16.10 11.70 -31.17
CA ARG A 58 -15.91 13.16 -31.24
C ARG A 58 -17.22 13.91 -31.49
N THR A 59 -18.15 13.29 -32.22
CA THR A 59 -19.45 13.86 -32.58
C THR A 59 -20.39 14.04 -31.39
N ASP A 60 -20.11 13.37 -30.26
CA ASP A 60 -20.92 13.45 -29.04
C ASP A 60 -20.59 14.69 -28.20
N TRP A 61 -19.57 15.46 -28.59
CA TRP A 61 -19.01 16.56 -27.82
C TRP A 61 -19.23 17.90 -28.54
N THR A 62 -19.57 18.93 -27.78
CA THR A 62 -19.47 20.30 -28.30
C THR A 62 -18.00 20.72 -28.44
N GLU A 63 -17.72 21.72 -29.28
CA GLU A 63 -16.35 22.19 -29.53
C GLU A 63 -15.65 22.70 -28.26
N GLU A 64 -16.42 23.31 -27.35
CA GLU A 64 -15.93 23.81 -26.07
C GLU A 64 -15.58 22.66 -25.11
N GLU A 65 -16.46 21.67 -24.98
CA GLU A 65 -16.25 20.50 -24.11
C GLU A 65 -15.07 19.64 -24.58
N TYR A 66 -14.93 19.46 -25.90
CA TYR A 66 -13.80 18.73 -26.43
C TYR A 66 -12.49 19.46 -26.20
N SER A 67 -12.43 20.77 -26.44
CA SER A 67 -11.21 21.55 -26.21
C SER A 67 -10.78 21.51 -24.74
N GLU A 68 -11.74 21.51 -23.81
CA GLU A 68 -11.44 21.34 -22.39
C GLU A 68 -10.92 19.92 -22.07
N ALA A 69 -11.54 18.88 -22.64
CA ALA A 69 -11.09 17.50 -22.47
C ALA A 69 -9.68 17.28 -23.03
N GLU A 70 -9.37 17.86 -24.18
CA GLU A 70 -8.05 17.79 -24.82
C GLU A 70 -6.98 18.48 -23.95
N ARG A 71 -7.25 19.67 -23.42
CA ARG A 71 -6.33 20.36 -22.49
C ARG A 71 -6.04 19.54 -21.24
N ARG A 72 -7.06 18.86 -20.70
CA ARG A 72 -6.90 17.96 -19.55
C ARG A 72 -6.06 16.74 -19.91
N ALA A 73 -6.30 16.14 -21.07
CA ALA A 73 -5.54 14.99 -21.55
C ALA A 73 -4.06 15.36 -21.78
N GLU A 74 -3.76 16.52 -22.36
CA GLU A 74 -2.40 17.04 -22.53
C GLU A 74 -1.70 17.29 -21.19
N ALA A 75 -2.40 17.88 -20.22
CA ALA A 75 -1.87 18.06 -18.87
C ALA A 75 -1.51 16.72 -18.20
N ILE A 76 -2.37 15.70 -18.31
CA ILE A 76 -2.09 14.36 -17.79
C ILE A 76 -0.92 13.71 -18.53
N LYS A 77 -0.86 13.85 -19.86
CA LYS A 77 0.22 13.29 -20.69
C LYS A 77 1.57 13.89 -20.30
N SER A 78 1.66 15.21 -20.13
CA SER A 78 2.89 15.89 -19.70
C SER A 78 3.32 15.48 -18.28
N MET A 79 2.38 15.32 -17.34
CA MET A 79 2.69 14.78 -16.01
C MET A 79 3.22 13.34 -16.09
N MET A 80 2.61 12.50 -16.93
CA MET A 80 3.03 11.10 -17.11
C MET A 80 4.39 10.99 -17.82
N GLU A 81 4.69 11.87 -18.76
CA GLU A 81 5.98 11.94 -19.44
C GLU A 81 7.10 12.36 -18.49
N GLY A 82 6.83 13.31 -17.59
CA GLY A 82 7.72 13.63 -16.46
C GLY A 82 7.93 12.48 -15.47
N LEU A 83 7.00 11.52 -15.40
CA LEU A 83 7.16 10.29 -14.62
C LEU A 83 7.87 9.17 -15.40
N LYS A 84 7.83 9.19 -16.73
CA LYS A 84 8.53 8.20 -17.59
C LYS A 84 10.02 8.49 -17.69
N SER A 85 10.46 9.76 -17.73
CA SER A 85 11.89 10.12 -17.72
C SER A 85 12.62 9.77 -16.41
N ARG A 86 11.90 9.35 -15.37
CA ARG A 86 12.46 8.86 -14.11
C ARG A 86 12.79 7.36 -14.14
N ARG A 87 12.61 6.68 -15.28
CA ARG A 87 12.79 5.24 -15.46
C ARG A 87 13.80 4.89 -16.56
N ASP A 88 14.89 5.63 -16.67
CA ASP A 88 16.12 5.01 -17.14
C ASP A 88 16.69 4.23 -15.95
N VAL A 89 16.45 2.93 -15.97
CA VAL A 89 17.14 1.98 -15.09
C VAL A 89 18.52 1.82 -15.72
N ASP A 90 19.53 2.54 -15.24
CA ASP A 90 20.91 2.24 -15.61
C ASP A 90 21.21 0.81 -15.13
N GLU A 91 21.48 -0.09 -16.08
CA GLU A 91 21.74 -1.51 -15.82
C GLU A 91 23.05 -1.74 -15.02
N ASP A 92 23.88 -0.71 -14.80
CA ASP A 92 25.18 -0.81 -14.12
C ASP A 92 25.42 0.26 -13.01
N PHE A 93 24.37 0.71 -12.30
CA PHE A 93 24.36 1.77 -11.27
C PHE A 93 24.41 3.22 -11.81
N PRO A 94 23.46 4.08 -11.39
CA PRO A 94 23.70 5.49 -11.26
C PRO A 94 23.90 5.87 -9.79
N GLU A 95 24.99 6.58 -9.51
CA GLU A 95 25.06 7.52 -8.41
C GLU A 95 23.92 8.54 -8.58
N GLY A 96 22.73 8.21 -8.08
CA GLY A 96 21.66 9.18 -7.96
C GLY A 96 22.14 10.29 -7.04
N LYS A 97 22.31 11.51 -7.57
CA LYS A 97 22.46 12.72 -6.75
C LYS A 97 21.45 12.61 -5.62
N ALA A 98 21.96 12.64 -4.38
CA ALA A 98 21.12 12.56 -3.20
C ALA A 98 19.97 13.55 -3.40
N ALA A 99 18.76 13.04 -3.60
CA ALA A 99 17.59 13.88 -3.63
C ALA A 99 17.63 14.65 -2.30
N GLU A 100 17.66 15.98 -2.39
CA GLU A 100 17.46 16.89 -1.27
C GLU A 100 15.99 16.81 -0.83
N GLY A 101 15.53 15.58 -0.58
CA GLY A 101 14.30 15.30 0.10
C GLY A 101 14.57 15.55 1.57
N VAL A 102 13.75 16.42 2.16
CA VAL A 102 13.54 16.47 3.59
C VAL A 102 13.51 15.02 4.10
N PRO A 103 14.24 14.68 5.18
CA PRO A 103 14.31 13.31 5.66
C PRO A 103 12.91 12.70 5.71
N LYS A 104 12.67 11.59 4.99
CA LYS A 104 11.42 10.82 5.09
C LYS A 104 11.17 10.32 6.53
N THR A 105 12.17 10.43 7.38
CA THR A 105 12.09 10.34 8.83
C THR A 105 11.78 11.73 9.38
N ALA A 106 10.52 12.17 9.27
CA ALA A 106 10.01 13.05 10.31
C ALA A 106 10.26 12.31 11.62
N GLU A 107 11.06 12.90 12.50
CA GLU A 107 11.36 12.39 13.83
C GLU A 107 10.02 11.99 14.44
N THR A 108 9.84 10.69 14.68
CA THR A 108 8.63 10.21 15.33
C THR A 108 8.61 10.90 16.69
N PRO A 109 7.51 11.57 17.08
CA PRO A 109 7.44 12.20 18.39
C PRO A 109 7.92 11.21 19.45
N PRO A 110 8.71 11.64 20.45
CA PRO A 110 9.23 10.74 21.45
C PRO A 110 8.06 9.99 22.10
N ASP A 111 8.00 8.67 21.87
CA ASP A 111 6.93 7.77 22.33
C ASP A 111 6.99 7.48 23.85
N ASP A 112 7.80 8.23 24.59
CA ASP A 112 8.04 8.01 26.01
C ASP A 112 6.95 8.68 26.87
N VAL A 113 5.73 8.13 26.81
CA VAL A 113 4.72 8.42 27.82
C VAL A 113 5.17 7.83 29.15
N LYS A 114 5.33 8.70 30.16
CA LYS A 114 5.66 8.28 31.52
C LYS A 114 4.49 7.54 32.15
N THR A 115 4.75 6.55 33.00
CA THR A 115 3.68 5.83 33.72
C THR A 115 2.76 6.76 34.52
N SER A 116 3.27 7.88 35.04
CA SER A 116 2.49 8.90 35.75
C SER A 116 1.44 9.61 34.90
N ASP A 117 1.63 9.66 33.58
CA ASP A 117 0.77 10.41 32.66
C ASP A 117 -0.11 9.51 31.78
N LEU A 118 -0.12 8.19 32.03
CA LEU A 118 -0.90 7.19 31.27
C LEU A 118 -2.38 7.57 31.13
N LEU A 119 -3.04 7.96 32.22
CA LEU A 119 -4.47 8.31 32.20
C LEU A 119 -4.76 9.63 31.48
N LYS A 120 -3.77 10.52 31.35
CA LYS A 120 -3.89 11.77 30.60
C LYS A 120 -3.64 11.57 29.10
N ALA A 121 -2.78 10.61 28.77
CA ALA A 121 -2.47 10.24 27.39
C ALA A 121 -3.62 9.48 26.72
N LEU A 122 -4.49 8.83 27.50
CA LEU A 122 -5.63 8.07 26.98
C LEU A 122 -6.87 8.95 26.83
N ASP A 123 -7.51 8.86 25.67
CA ASP A 123 -8.78 9.53 25.39
C ASP A 123 -9.94 8.62 25.79
N PHE A 124 -10.74 9.05 26.77
CA PHE A 124 -11.94 8.34 27.22
C PHE A 124 -13.18 9.00 26.63
N SER A 125 -14.13 8.18 26.15
CA SER A 125 -15.39 8.70 25.59
C SER A 125 -16.12 9.61 26.57
N LYS A 126 -16.68 10.71 26.05
CA LYS A 126 -17.46 11.70 26.83
C LYS A 126 -18.83 11.17 27.25
N ASP A 127 -19.30 10.10 26.64
CA ASP A 127 -20.59 9.48 26.91
C ASP A 127 -20.55 8.50 28.09
N LEU A 128 -19.36 8.26 28.67
CA LEU A 128 -19.19 7.38 29.82
C LEU A 128 -19.76 8.01 31.09
N THR A 129 -20.51 7.23 31.86
CA THR A 129 -20.85 7.62 33.23
C THR A 129 -19.60 7.66 34.11
N ALA A 130 -19.66 8.39 35.22
CA ALA A 130 -18.52 8.51 36.14
C ALA A 130 -18.09 7.15 36.71
N GLU A 131 -19.03 6.24 36.92
CA GLU A 131 -18.78 4.89 37.41
C GLU A 131 -18.08 4.03 36.35
N GLU A 132 -18.57 4.05 35.11
CA GLU A 132 -17.96 3.30 33.99
C GLU A 132 -16.56 3.80 33.66
N ARG A 133 -16.35 5.12 33.70
CA ARG A 133 -15.04 5.72 33.50
C ARG A 133 -14.05 5.26 34.57
N THR A 134 -14.46 5.26 35.84
CA THR A 134 -13.61 4.81 36.94
C THR A 134 -13.23 3.33 36.76
N ALA A 135 -14.19 2.48 36.38
CA ALA A 135 -13.94 1.07 36.11
C ALA A 135 -12.94 0.88 34.94
N LEU A 136 -13.02 1.69 33.88
CA LEU A 136 -12.08 1.64 32.77
C LEU A 136 -10.67 2.11 33.18
N GLU A 137 -10.57 3.18 33.97
CA GLU A 137 -9.29 3.68 34.49
C GLU A 137 -8.58 2.62 35.35
N GLU A 138 -9.32 1.88 36.19
CA GLU A 138 -8.79 0.76 36.96
C GLU A 138 -8.26 -0.38 36.08
N VAL A 139 -9.00 -0.74 35.02
CA VAL A 139 -8.59 -1.77 34.06
C VAL A 139 -7.30 -1.36 33.34
N VAL A 140 -7.21 -0.10 32.93
CA VAL A 140 -6.02 0.46 32.27
C VAL A 140 -4.80 0.39 33.20
N LEU A 141 -4.93 0.83 34.46
CA LEU A 141 -3.83 0.80 35.42
C LEU A 141 -3.37 -0.62 35.73
N LYS A 142 -4.31 -1.55 35.88
CA LYS A 142 -4.03 -2.98 36.10
C LYS A 142 -3.25 -3.59 34.93
N ASN A 143 -3.50 -3.13 33.71
CA ASN A 143 -2.85 -3.59 32.49
C ASN A 143 -1.75 -2.64 32.00
N SER A 144 -1.19 -1.79 32.86
CA SER A 144 -0.08 -0.86 32.54
C SER A 144 1.12 -1.54 31.88
N LYS A 145 1.32 -2.86 32.10
CA LYS A 145 2.36 -3.67 31.44
C LYS A 145 2.18 -3.83 29.92
N ALA A 146 0.97 -3.67 29.40
CA ALA A 146 0.68 -3.80 27.97
C ALA A 146 1.09 -2.56 27.16
N PHE A 147 1.33 -1.43 27.82
CA PHE A 147 1.72 -0.17 27.18
C PHE A 147 3.25 -0.01 27.18
N GLY A 148 3.81 0.65 26.16
CA GLY A 148 5.25 0.95 26.06
C GLY A 148 5.69 2.13 26.94
N LEU A 149 5.39 2.09 28.25
CA LEU A 149 5.64 3.21 29.17
C LEU A 149 7.10 3.28 29.60
N ASP A 150 7.58 4.50 29.87
CA ASP A 150 8.93 4.77 30.37
C ASP A 150 10.04 4.18 29.47
N GLY A 151 9.85 4.17 28.16
CA GLY A 151 10.80 3.59 27.20
C GLY A 151 10.91 2.06 27.27
N ARG A 152 9.95 1.38 27.92
CA ARG A 152 9.97 -0.07 28.07
C ARG A 152 9.68 -0.76 26.74
N LEU A 153 10.69 -1.45 26.21
CA LEU A 153 10.55 -2.32 25.05
C LEU A 153 9.98 -3.70 25.46
N GLY A 154 9.07 -4.25 24.65
CA GLY A 154 8.56 -5.60 24.84
C GLY A 154 9.68 -6.63 24.73
N THR A 155 9.80 -7.51 25.73
CA THR A 155 10.75 -8.63 25.70
C THR A 155 9.97 -9.94 25.78
N HIS A 156 10.33 -10.90 24.94
CA HIS A 156 9.80 -12.26 24.98
C HIS A 156 10.97 -13.24 25.04
N GLU A 157 10.95 -14.15 26.00
CA GLU A 157 11.99 -15.17 26.18
C GLU A 157 11.83 -16.28 25.14
N SER A 158 12.11 -15.98 23.89
CA SER A 158 12.14 -16.96 22.81
C SER A 158 13.39 -16.76 21.97
N LYS A 159 14.14 -17.84 21.76
CA LYS A 159 15.18 -17.89 20.75
C LYS A 159 14.56 -18.43 19.46
N VAL A 160 14.84 -17.77 18.34
CA VAL A 160 14.33 -18.17 17.02
C VAL A 160 15.52 -18.69 16.21
N ASP A 161 15.45 -19.94 15.80
CA ASP A 161 16.37 -20.50 14.82
C ASP A 161 15.85 -20.20 13.42
N VAL A 162 16.69 -19.60 12.57
CA VAL A 162 16.35 -19.26 11.18
C VAL A 162 16.92 -20.34 10.25
N PRO A 163 16.09 -21.27 9.73
CA PRO A 163 16.58 -22.34 8.86
C PRO A 163 17.00 -21.76 7.50
N LEU A 164 18.19 -22.15 7.05
CA LEU A 164 18.72 -21.79 5.74
C LEU A 164 18.43 -22.87 4.71
N LYS A 165 18.37 -22.49 3.43
CA LYS A 165 18.34 -23.48 2.34
C LYS A 165 19.66 -24.26 2.32
N PRO A 166 19.65 -25.55 1.94
CA PRO A 166 20.88 -26.29 1.64
C PRO A 166 21.78 -25.47 0.69
N ASP A 167 23.09 -25.48 0.92
CA ASP A 167 24.11 -24.76 0.14
C ASP A 167 24.10 -23.21 0.21
N SER A 168 23.34 -22.62 1.14
CA SER A 168 23.37 -21.17 1.37
C SER A 168 24.77 -20.70 1.80
N LYS A 169 25.25 -19.61 1.19
CA LYS A 169 26.51 -18.95 1.54
C LYS A 169 26.26 -17.60 2.19
N PRO A 170 27.06 -17.18 3.19
CA PRO A 170 26.99 -15.83 3.73
C PRO A 170 27.23 -14.79 2.63
N VAL A 171 26.44 -13.73 2.64
CA VAL A 171 26.61 -12.58 1.76
C VAL A 171 27.18 -11.41 2.56
N SER A 172 28.20 -10.75 2.02
CA SER A 172 28.76 -9.52 2.57
C SER A 172 28.73 -8.46 1.49
N LEU A 173 27.82 -7.51 1.62
CA LEU A 173 27.70 -6.36 0.73
C LEU A 173 28.22 -5.11 1.44
N PRO A 174 28.90 -4.19 0.74
CA PRO A 174 29.25 -2.91 1.33
C PRO A 174 27.97 -2.15 1.71
N PRO A 175 27.97 -1.40 2.83
CA PRO A 175 26.83 -0.57 3.21
C PRO A 175 26.58 0.49 2.13
N PHE A 176 25.31 0.80 1.88
CA PHE A 176 24.94 1.86 0.95
C PHE A 176 25.57 3.20 1.39
N PRO A 177 25.92 4.09 0.44
CA PRO A 177 26.39 5.42 0.79
C PRO A 177 25.27 6.20 1.50
N VAL A 178 25.47 6.46 2.79
CA VAL A 178 24.54 7.22 3.62
C VAL A 178 24.98 8.70 3.66
N SER A 179 24.03 9.61 3.44
CA SER A 179 24.25 11.06 3.55
C SER A 179 24.67 11.46 4.98
N LEU A 180 25.38 12.58 5.14
CA LEU A 180 25.77 13.09 6.46
C LEU A 180 24.56 13.37 7.36
N ALA A 181 23.44 13.82 6.77
CA ALA A 181 22.19 14.06 7.51
C ALA A 181 21.59 12.75 8.03
N SER A 182 21.50 11.72 7.20
CA SER A 182 20.97 10.41 7.58
C SER A 182 21.87 9.71 8.62
N ARG A 183 23.19 9.93 8.58
CA ARG A 183 24.12 9.40 9.60
C ARG A 183 23.93 10.02 10.99
N LYS A 184 23.33 11.21 11.11
CA LYS A 184 23.06 11.83 12.42
C LYS A 184 21.78 11.29 13.09
N VAL A 185 20.92 10.64 12.31
CA VAL A 185 19.60 10.16 12.74
C VAL A 185 19.58 8.64 12.93
N MET A 186 20.43 7.90 12.21
CA MET A 186 20.74 6.49 12.49
C MET A 186 21.49 6.34 13.80
#